data_AF-A0A3C1RJQ2-F1
#
_entry.id   AF-A0A3C1RJQ2-F1
#
_cell.length_a   1.000
_cell.length_b   1.000
_cell.length_c   1.000
_cell.angle_alpha   90.00
_cell.angle_beta   90.00
_cell.angle_gamma   90.00
#
_symmetry.space_group_name_H-M   'P 1'
#
loop_
_entity.id
_entity.type
_entity.pdbx_description
1 polymer ?
#
loop_
_entity_poly.entity_id
_entity_poly.type
_entity_poly.pdbx_seq_one_letter_code
_entity_poly.pdbx_strand_id
1 'polypeptide(L)' 'MKNSELKNGQKLSREAQKHIAGGEKVLICASGCYNYYLSDGQGNCLVPPCQSPNFGTETNANGRWQCCY' A
#
# COMPACT_ATOMS: atom_id res chain seq x y z
N MET A 1 -14.57 -18.56 -29.78
CA MET A 1 -14.10 -18.69 -28.38
C MET A 1 -12.69 -18.12 -28.30
N LYS A 2 -12.40 -17.26 -27.32
CA LYS A 2 -11.11 -16.53 -27.20
C LYS A 2 -9.92 -17.49 -27.05
N ASN A 3 -8.89 -17.29 -27.87
CA ASN A 3 -7.57 -17.89 -27.73
C ASN A 3 -6.90 -17.37 -26.45
N SER A 4 -6.80 -18.21 -25.42
CA SER A 4 -5.94 -17.93 -24.28
C SER A 4 -4.60 -18.64 -24.48
N GLU A 5 -3.54 -17.89 -24.79
CA GLU A 5 -2.17 -18.38 -24.95
C GLU A 5 -1.49 -18.75 -23.61
N LEU A 6 -2.23 -19.34 -22.68
CA LEU A 6 -1.69 -19.79 -21.40
C LEU A 6 -1.13 -21.21 -21.55
N LYS A 7 0.07 -21.34 -22.11
CA LYS A 7 0.73 -22.65 -22.37
C LYS A 7 0.81 -23.55 -21.13
N ASN A 8 0.80 -22.98 -19.91
CA ASN A 8 0.81 -23.70 -18.62
C ASN A 8 -0.23 -23.18 -17.61
N GLY A 9 -1.27 -22.47 -18.05
CA GLY A 9 -2.26 -21.90 -17.12
C GLY A 9 -3.26 -22.95 -16.66
N GLN A 10 -3.21 -23.34 -15.39
CA GLN A 10 -4.24 -24.19 -14.80
C GLN A 10 -5.39 -23.34 -14.24
N LYS A 11 -6.62 -23.65 -14.65
CA LYS A 11 -7.81 -23.03 -14.07
C LYS A 11 -7.91 -23.40 -12.58
N LEU A 12 -8.03 -22.38 -11.73
CA LEU A 12 -8.20 -22.57 -10.29
C LEU A 12 -9.53 -23.29 -9.98
N SER A 13 -9.56 -24.06 -8.88
CA SER A 13 -10.80 -24.68 -8.39
C SER A 13 -11.83 -23.63 -7.96
N ARG A 14 -13.11 -24.03 -7.87
CA ARG A 14 -14.19 -23.12 -7.43
C ARG A 14 -13.92 -22.57 -6.03
N GLU A 15 -13.34 -23.39 -5.17
CA GLU A 15 -12.97 -23.07 -3.79
C GLU A 15 -11.80 -22.09 -3.79
N ALA A 16 -10.74 -22.35 -4.56
CA ALA A 16 -9.59 -21.45 -4.67
C ALA A 16 -10.00 -20.08 -5.21
N GLN A 17 -10.92 -20.02 -6.18
CA GLN A 17 -11.46 -18.77 -6.72
C GLN A 17 -12.17 -17.91 -5.66
N LYS A 18 -12.82 -18.51 -4.66
CA LYS A 18 -13.44 -17.78 -3.54
C LYS A 18 -12.42 -17.13 -2.60
N HIS A 19 -11.20 -17.68 -2.54
CA HIS A 19 -10.10 -17.16 -1.74
C HIS A 19 -9.18 -16.19 -2.49
N ILE A 20 -9.34 -16.08 -3.81
CA ILE A 20 -8.73 -14.98 -4.56
C ILE A 20 -9.48 -13.72 -4.14
N ALA A 21 -8.93 -13.01 -3.16
CA ALA A 21 -9.31 -11.64 -2.84
C ALA A 21 -8.75 -10.72 -3.94
N GLY A 22 -9.27 -10.88 -5.16
CA GLY A 22 -9.00 -10.02 -6.31
C GLY A 22 -10.06 -8.93 -6.36
N GLY A 23 -10.01 -8.02 -5.40
CA GLY A 23 -10.75 -6.77 -5.43
C GLY A 23 -9.77 -5.66 -5.12
N GLU A 24 -9.99 -4.48 -5.72
CA GLU A 24 -9.33 -3.25 -5.31
C GLU A 24 -9.66 -3.04 -3.82
N LYS A 25 -8.80 -3.54 -2.92
CA LYS A 25 -8.86 -3.07 -1.54
C LYS A 25 -8.56 -1.59 -1.66
N VAL A 26 -9.56 -0.75 -1.40
CA VAL A 26 -9.33 0.69 -1.26
C VAL A 26 -8.38 0.81 -0.08
N LEU A 27 -7.11 0.97 -0.40
CA LEU A 27 -6.07 1.13 0.59
C LEU A 27 -6.23 2.54 1.15
N ILE A 28 -6.92 2.63 2.29
CA ILE A 28 -7.11 3.90 2.99
C ILE A 28 -5.73 4.38 3.43
N CYS A 29 -5.43 5.65 3.16
CA CYS A 29 -4.18 6.26 3.60
C CYS A 29 -4.07 6.15 5.14
N ALA A 30 -2.83 6.01 5.60
CA ALA A 30 -2.45 5.92 6.99
C ALA A 30 -2.94 7.14 7.81
N SER A 31 -3.27 6.91 9.08
CA SER A 31 -3.60 7.96 10.06
C SER A 31 -2.74 7.81 11.32
N GLY A 32 -2.36 8.92 11.95
CA GLY A 32 -1.46 8.90 13.11
C GLY A 32 0.03 8.89 12.72
N CYS A 33 0.90 8.49 13.66
CA CYS A 33 2.35 8.63 13.54
C CYS A 33 3.07 7.29 13.32
N TYR A 34 3.99 7.27 12.35
CA TYR A 34 4.68 6.07 11.89
C TYR A 34 6.19 6.25 11.93
N ASN A 35 6.90 5.23 12.43
CA ASN A 35 8.36 5.24 12.51
C ASN A 35 9.05 4.81 11.21
N TYR A 36 8.33 4.12 10.32
CA TYR A 36 8.86 3.64 9.04
C TYR A 36 8.11 4.34 7.93
N TYR A 37 8.83 5.21 7.21
CA TYR A 37 8.27 6.07 6.19
C TYR A 37 9.34 6.47 5.18
N LEU A 38 8.91 6.99 4.03
CA LEU A 38 9.78 7.60 3.04
C LEU A 38 9.82 9.11 3.28
N SER A 39 10.99 9.69 3.51
CA SER A 39 11.19 11.13 3.65
C SER A 39 11.57 11.74 2.31
N ASP A 40 11.08 12.94 2.02
CA ASP A 40 11.58 13.75 0.91
C ASP A 40 12.76 14.66 1.29
N GLY A 41 13.16 14.66 2.56
CA GLY A 41 14.24 15.50 3.12
C GLY A 41 13.87 16.97 3.30
N GLN A 42 12.63 17.37 3.00
CA GLN A 42 12.12 18.73 3.15
C GLN A 42 11.07 18.84 4.27
N GLY A 43 10.91 17.79 5.08
CA GLY A 43 9.94 17.70 6.16
C GLY A 43 8.64 17.00 5.78
N ASN A 44 8.49 16.55 4.53
CA ASN A 44 7.33 15.76 4.13
C ASN A 44 7.68 14.27 4.10
N CYS A 45 6.65 13.45 4.29
CA CYS A 45 6.82 12.01 4.33
C CYS A 45 5.66 11.23 3.72
N LEU A 46 5.95 10.01 3.29
CA LEU A 46 4.98 9.04 2.77
C LEU A 46 5.06 7.72 3.52
N VAL A 47 3.91 7.24 3.99
CA VAL A 47 3.74 5.91 4.58
C VAL A 47 2.84 5.09 3.65
N PRO A 48 3.28 3.93 3.12
CA PRO A 48 2.39 3.06 2.36
C PRO A 48 1.15 2.69 3.18
N PRO A 49 -0.06 2.81 2.62
CA PRO A 49 -0.37 2.94 1.20
C PRO A 49 -0.58 4.38 0.69
N CYS A 50 -0.30 5.42 1.48
CA CYS A 50 -0.42 6.81 1.03
C CYS A 50 0.50 7.10 -0.15
N GLN A 51 0.03 7.96 -1.04
CA GLN A 51 0.75 8.42 -2.23
C GLN A 51 0.55 9.92 -2.38
N SER A 52 1.43 10.57 -3.15
CA SER A 52 1.26 11.98 -3.54
C SER A 52 -0.15 12.23 -4.08
N PRO A 53 -0.85 13.31 -3.65
CA PRO A 53 -0.33 14.42 -2.84
C PRO A 53 -0.56 14.28 -1.32
N ASN A 54 -0.95 13.09 -0.83
CA ASN A 54 -1.22 12.86 0.59
C ASN A 54 0.10 12.64 1.35
N PHE A 55 0.79 13.74 1.63
CA PHE A 55 2.01 13.75 2.43
C PHE A 55 1.67 13.94 3.92
N GLY A 56 2.35 13.18 4.77
CA GLY A 56 2.43 13.46 6.19
C GLY A 56 3.54 14.48 6.47
N THR A 57 3.68 14.86 7.73
CA THR A 57 4.75 15.73 8.22
C THR A 57 5.73 14.96 9.09
N GLU A 58 7.02 15.17 8.88
CA GLU A 58 8.06 14.66 9.77
C GLU A 58 8.05 15.43 11.09
N THR A 59 7.85 14.72 12.20
CA THR A 59 7.85 15.29 13.55
C THR A 59 8.88 14.56 14.41
N ASN A 60 9.54 15.31 15.29
CA ASN A 60 10.45 14.73 16.27
C ASN A 60 9.71 14.56 17.60
N ALA A 61 9.43 13.30 17.96
CA ALA A 61 8.84 12.95 19.24
C ALA A 61 9.90 12.24 20.09
N ASN A 62 10.36 12.89 21.16
CA ASN A 62 11.31 12.34 22.13
C ASN A 62 12.64 11.83 21.50
N GLY A 63 13.17 12.56 20.52
CA GLY A 63 14.43 12.22 19.86
C GLY A 63 14.30 11.21 18.72
N ARG A 64 13.07 10.79 18.38
CA ARG A 64 12.78 9.91 17.24
C ARG A 64 11.91 10.62 16.22
N TRP A 65 12.38 10.63 14.98
CA TRP A 65 11.60 11.15 13.85
C TRP A 65 10.49 10.18 13.46
N GLN A 66 9.30 10.72 13.23
CA GLN A 66 8.08 10.00 12.86
C GLN A 66 7.33 10.78 11.80
N CYS A 67 6.73 10.06 10.86
CA CYS A 67 5.81 10.62 9.89
C CYS A 67 4.40 10.62 10.45
N CYS A 68 3.79 11.80 10.61
CA CYS A 68 2.43 11.92 11.14
C CYS A 68 1.47 12.48 10.07
N TYR A 69 0.29 11.87 10.03
CA TYR A 69 -0.86 12.27 9.21
C TYR A 69 -1.99 12.79 10.10
#